data_AF-A0A642H599-F1
#
_entry.id   AF-A0A642H599-F1
#
_cell.length_a   1.000
_cell.length_b   1.000
_cell.length_c   1.000
_cell.angle_alpha   90.00
_cell.angle_beta   90.00
_cell.angle_gamma   90.00
#
_symmetry.space_group_name_H-M   'P 1'
#
loop_
_entity.id
_entity.type
_entity.pdbx_description
1 polymer ?
#
loop_
_entity_poly.entity_id
_entity_poly.type
_entity_poly.pdbx_seq_one_letter_code
_entity_poly.pdbx_strand_id
1 'polypeptide(L)'
;MKMNYLDIRKYSPIQDFRTRSIADLICMSVSPFLSLFFIAKKVRPNSITLLMILSGCVGAVLFALPWGIAKLAGIFFFYMWYILDCSDGEVARVTKCFSKYGKEFDYLAHLICHPLMNLALWISYIQLDKYDSLLVSFCFITFISLELVIRNYISFETYLNEEGSVQEVKKKNTLRYFLVQFCIYPNFILIFPIFFCLDYY
;
A
#
# COMPACT_ATOMS: atom_id res chain seq x y z
N MET A 1 -13.86 -12.06 -25.49
CA MET A 1 -13.95 -10.59 -25.60
C MET A 1 -12.60 -10.02 -25.17
N LYS A 2 -11.88 -9.31 -26.04
CA LYS A 2 -10.64 -8.61 -25.62
C LYS A 2 -11.08 -7.44 -24.73
N MET A 3 -10.79 -7.52 -23.44
CA MET A 3 -11.04 -6.43 -22.51
C MET A 3 -10.02 -5.31 -22.75
N ASN A 4 -10.47 -4.07 -22.59
CA ASN A 4 -9.63 -2.88 -22.69
C ASN A 4 -9.45 -2.22 -21.31
N TYR A 5 -8.53 -1.25 -21.22
CA TYR A 5 -8.21 -0.53 -19.97
C TYR A 5 -9.46 0.04 -19.28
N LEU A 6 -10.37 0.64 -20.05
CA LEU A 6 -11.61 1.23 -19.53
C LEU A 6 -12.57 0.19 -18.95
N ASP A 7 -12.49 -1.07 -19.38
CA ASP A 7 -13.33 -2.14 -18.85
C ASP A 7 -12.81 -2.59 -17.48
N ILE A 8 -11.49 -2.72 -17.31
CA ILE A 8 -10.90 -3.04 -16.00
C ILE A 8 -11.06 -1.90 -15.01
N ARG A 9 -10.88 -0.65 -15.46
CA ARG A 9 -10.97 0.52 -14.58
C ARG A 9 -12.33 0.65 -13.87
N LYS A 10 -13.41 0.11 -14.45
CA LYS A 10 -14.73 0.03 -13.81
C LYS A 10 -14.74 -0.89 -12.59
N TYR A 11 -13.86 -1.88 -12.58
CA TYR A 11 -13.73 -2.82 -11.49
C TYR A 11 -12.85 -2.27 -10.38
N SER A 12 -11.94 -1.33 -10.60
CA SER A 12 -11.23 -0.62 -9.52
C SER A 12 -12.26 0.17 -8.68
N PRO A 13 -12.31 0.04 -7.34
CA PRO A 13 -13.40 0.61 -6.56
C PRO A 13 -13.25 2.13 -6.56
N ILE A 14 -14.14 2.82 -7.28
CA ILE A 14 -14.19 4.28 -7.31
C ILE A 14 -14.75 4.73 -5.95
N GLN A 15 -13.89 4.81 -4.94
CA GLN A 15 -14.25 5.43 -3.67
C GLN A 15 -14.39 6.94 -3.87
N ASP A 16 -15.15 7.61 -3.01
CA ASP A 16 -15.32 9.06 -3.02
C ASP A 16 -13.95 9.77 -2.92
N PHE A 17 -13.80 10.94 -3.52
CA PHE A 17 -12.49 11.65 -3.49
C PHE A 17 -12.01 11.90 -2.06
N ARG A 18 -12.94 12.05 -1.10
CA ARG A 18 -12.66 12.25 0.32
C ARG A 18 -12.39 10.96 1.11
N THR A 19 -12.37 9.80 0.44
CA THR A 19 -12.06 8.50 1.07
C THR A 19 -10.87 7.81 0.41
N ARG A 20 -10.43 8.25 -0.77
CA ARG A 20 -9.23 7.73 -1.43
C ARG A 20 -7.95 8.16 -0.74
N SER A 21 -6.93 7.30 -0.80
CA SER A 21 -5.56 7.68 -0.52
C SER A 21 -4.96 8.48 -1.70
N ILE A 22 -3.88 9.23 -1.47
CA ILE A 22 -3.15 9.91 -2.56
C ILE A 22 -2.46 8.85 -3.44
N ALA A 23 -1.95 7.80 -2.81
CA ALA A 23 -1.34 6.65 -3.46
C ALA A 23 -2.30 5.99 -4.47
N ASP A 24 -3.59 5.91 -4.14
CA ASP A 24 -4.63 5.37 -5.03
C ASP A 24 -4.71 6.12 -6.36
N LEU A 25 -4.53 7.44 -6.36
CA LEU A 25 -4.63 8.25 -7.58
C LEU A 25 -3.59 7.83 -8.63
N ILE A 26 -2.39 7.52 -8.15
CA ILE A 26 -1.28 7.09 -9.00
C ILE A 26 -1.45 5.61 -9.33
N CYS A 27 -1.57 4.77 -8.31
CA CYS A 27 -1.46 3.32 -8.48
C CYS A 27 -2.70 2.71 -9.15
N MET A 28 -3.91 3.20 -8.84
CA MET A 28 -5.13 2.73 -9.51
C MET A 28 -5.28 3.24 -10.95
N SER A 29 -4.47 4.23 -11.35
CA SER A 29 -4.37 4.63 -12.76
C SER A 29 -3.43 3.71 -13.56
N VAL A 30 -2.51 3.03 -12.88
CA VAL A 30 -1.50 2.16 -13.49
C VAL A 30 -1.90 0.68 -13.41
N SER A 31 -2.53 0.24 -12.32
CA SER A 31 -2.93 -1.15 -12.08
C SER A 31 -3.76 -1.78 -13.20
N PRO A 32 -4.69 -1.08 -13.90
CA PRO A 32 -5.49 -1.74 -14.92
C PRO A 32 -4.67 -2.22 -16.12
N PHE A 33 -3.50 -1.60 -16.40
CA PHE A 33 -2.59 -2.07 -17.44
C PHE A 33 -1.95 -3.42 -17.08
N LEU A 34 -1.54 -3.59 -15.82
CA LEU A 34 -0.99 -4.85 -15.31
C LEU A 34 -2.09 -5.91 -15.19
N SER A 35 -3.27 -5.55 -14.70
CA SER A 35 -4.44 -6.41 -14.65
C SER A 35 -4.81 -6.96 -16.03
N LEU A 36 -4.78 -6.14 -17.09
CA LEU A 36 -4.99 -6.60 -18.48
C LEU A 36 -4.00 -7.69 -18.86
N PHE A 37 -2.71 -7.49 -18.55
CA PHE A 37 -1.66 -8.47 -18.82
C PHE A 37 -1.91 -9.77 -18.05
N PHE A 38 -2.24 -9.70 -16.77
CA PHE A 38 -2.51 -10.88 -15.94
C PHE A 38 -3.76 -11.65 -16.40
N ILE A 39 -4.83 -10.96 -16.76
CA ILE A 39 -6.05 -11.57 -17.31
C ILE A 39 -5.75 -12.27 -18.64
N ALA A 40 -5.01 -11.61 -19.54
CA ALA A 40 -4.62 -12.19 -20.82
C ALA A 40 -3.78 -13.46 -20.63
N LYS A 41 -2.93 -13.50 -19.59
CA LYS A 41 -2.11 -14.65 -19.21
C LYS A 41 -2.82 -15.66 -18.30
N LYS A 42 -4.10 -15.42 -17.97
CA LYS A 42 -4.91 -16.26 -17.06
C LYS A 42 -4.24 -16.50 -15.69
N VAL A 43 -3.53 -15.49 -15.19
CA VAL A 43 -2.89 -15.52 -13.87
C VAL A 43 -3.97 -15.43 -12.79
N ARG A 44 -3.85 -16.24 -11.73
CA ARG A 44 -4.78 -16.24 -10.59
C ARG A 44 -4.49 -15.05 -9.66
N PRO A 45 -5.51 -14.46 -9.00
CA PRO A 45 -5.31 -13.36 -8.05
C PRO A 45 -4.24 -13.67 -6.99
N ASN A 46 -4.31 -14.84 -6.35
CA ASN A 46 -3.34 -15.23 -5.32
C ASN A 46 -1.88 -15.29 -5.84
N SER A 47 -1.67 -15.54 -7.14
CA SER A 47 -0.32 -15.48 -7.73
C SER A 47 0.17 -14.04 -7.86
N ILE A 48 -0.73 -13.09 -8.09
CA ILE A 48 -0.42 -11.66 -8.09
C ILE A 48 -0.12 -11.19 -6.67
N THR A 49 -0.87 -11.63 -5.67
CA THR A 49 -0.57 -11.40 -4.25
C THR A 49 0.82 -11.93 -3.86
N LEU A 50 1.24 -13.09 -4.40
CA LEU A 50 2.61 -13.58 -4.20
C LEU A 50 3.66 -12.66 -4.82
N LEU A 51 3.42 -12.15 -6.04
CA LEU A 51 4.30 -11.16 -6.68
C LEU A 51 4.34 -9.85 -5.87
N MET A 52 3.22 -9.47 -5.26
CA MET A 52 3.16 -8.33 -4.33
C MET A 52 4.11 -8.55 -3.15
N ILE A 53 4.04 -9.70 -2.47
CA ILE A 53 4.96 -10.04 -1.36
C ILE A 53 6.42 -9.94 -1.82
N LEU A 54 6.75 -10.57 -2.95
CA LEU A 54 8.10 -10.54 -3.50
C LEU A 54 8.57 -9.11 -3.79
N SER A 55 7.72 -8.28 -4.37
CA SER A 55 8.02 -6.87 -4.65
C SER A 55 8.27 -6.08 -3.36
N GLY A 56 7.43 -6.28 -2.34
CA GLY A 56 7.60 -5.62 -1.04
C GLY A 56 8.90 -6.02 -0.35
N CYS A 57 9.22 -7.32 -0.31
CA CYS A 57 10.46 -7.84 0.27
C CYS A 57 11.71 -7.35 -0.49
N VAL A 58 11.71 -7.45 -1.82
CA VAL A 58 12.83 -6.99 -2.65
C VAL A 58 13.00 -5.47 -2.51
N GLY A 59 11.90 -4.72 -2.52
CA GLY A 59 11.92 -3.28 -2.30
C GLY A 59 12.54 -2.91 -0.95
N ALA A 60 12.16 -3.62 0.11
CA ALA A 60 12.68 -3.36 1.46
C ALA A 60 14.19 -3.64 1.54
N VAL A 61 14.64 -4.76 0.99
CA VAL A 61 16.07 -5.10 0.97
C VAL A 61 16.86 -4.06 0.17
N LEU A 62 16.41 -3.71 -1.04
CA LEU A 62 17.09 -2.74 -1.89
C LEU A 62 17.14 -1.35 -1.26
N PHE A 63 16.05 -0.92 -0.62
CA PHE A 63 15.99 0.38 0.04
C PHE A 63 16.92 0.45 1.26
N ALA A 64 17.06 -0.63 2.03
CA ALA A 64 17.97 -0.71 3.18
C ALA A 64 19.46 -0.69 2.79
N LEU A 65 19.81 -0.92 1.52
CA LEU A 65 21.21 -0.81 1.07
C LEU A 65 21.68 0.65 1.08
N PRO A 66 22.98 0.89 1.32
CA PRO A 66 23.52 2.25 1.44
C PRO A 66 23.65 2.99 0.09
N TRP A 67 23.56 2.28 -1.03
CA TRP A 67 23.79 2.83 -2.37
C TRP A 67 22.56 3.56 -2.91
N GLY A 68 22.72 4.81 -3.35
CA GLY A 68 21.61 5.62 -3.88
C GLY A 68 20.81 4.96 -5.02
N ILE A 69 21.49 4.26 -5.94
CA ILE A 69 20.82 3.52 -7.04
C ILE A 69 19.94 2.39 -6.49
N ALA A 70 20.41 1.67 -5.47
CA ALA A 70 19.62 0.61 -4.83
C ALA A 70 18.38 1.19 -4.13
N LYS A 71 18.50 2.38 -3.53
CA LYS A 71 17.35 3.07 -2.93
C LYS A 71 16.30 3.47 -3.97
N LEU A 72 16.71 4.01 -5.12
CA LEU A 72 15.78 4.30 -6.22
C LEU A 72 15.08 3.03 -6.72
N ALA A 73 15.80 1.92 -6.84
CA ALA A 73 15.19 0.63 -7.17
C ALA A 73 14.22 0.15 -6.08
N GLY A 74 14.55 0.34 -4.80
CA GLY A 74 13.67 0.05 -3.67
C GLY A 74 12.34 0.82 -3.73
N ILE A 75 12.39 2.12 -4.02
CA ILE A 75 11.19 2.96 -4.22
C ILE A 75 10.34 2.43 -5.37
N PHE A 76 10.96 2.09 -6.50
CA PHE A 76 10.24 1.49 -7.63
C PHE A 76 9.49 0.21 -7.22
N PHE A 77 10.13 -0.66 -6.43
CA PHE A 77 9.48 -1.88 -5.93
C PHE A 77 8.38 -1.61 -4.89
N PHE A 78 8.46 -0.54 -4.10
CA PHE A 78 7.35 -0.12 -3.24
C PHE A 78 6.13 0.31 -4.05
N TYR A 79 6.32 1.07 -5.13
CA TYR A 79 5.24 1.38 -6.06
C TYR A 79 4.69 0.11 -6.71
N MET A 80 5.56 -0.79 -7.15
CA MET A 80 5.15 -2.06 -7.74
C MET A 80 4.32 -2.90 -6.77
N TRP A 81 4.72 -2.99 -5.49
CA TRP A 81 3.97 -3.66 -4.43
C TRP A 81 2.52 -3.14 -4.37
N TYR A 82 2.33 -1.83 -4.31
CA TYR A 82 0.97 -1.26 -4.20
C TYR A 82 0.16 -1.32 -5.50
N ILE A 83 0.83 -1.29 -6.66
CA ILE A 83 0.15 -1.50 -7.94
C ILE A 83 -0.33 -2.95 -8.07
N LEU A 84 0.45 -3.93 -7.58
CA LEU A 84 0.07 -5.34 -7.56
C LEU A 84 -1.08 -5.62 -6.59
N ASP A 85 -1.10 -4.95 -5.43
CA ASP A 85 -2.24 -4.91 -4.48
C ASP A 85 -3.54 -4.46 -5.17
N CYS A 86 -3.48 -3.38 -5.95
CA CYS A 86 -4.64 -2.94 -6.73
C CYS A 86 -5.01 -3.96 -7.82
N SER A 87 -4.01 -4.58 -8.44
CA SER A 87 -4.18 -5.47 -9.58
C SER A 87 -4.82 -6.81 -9.18
N ASP A 88 -4.46 -7.39 -8.05
CA ASP A 88 -5.02 -8.69 -7.65
C ASP A 88 -6.54 -8.61 -7.39
N GLY A 89 -7.00 -7.51 -6.78
CA GLY A 89 -8.41 -7.24 -6.51
C GLY A 89 -9.18 -6.88 -7.78
N GLU A 90 -8.57 -6.17 -8.73
CA GLU A 90 -9.13 -5.95 -10.07
C GLU A 90 -9.32 -7.28 -10.81
N VAL A 91 -8.27 -8.12 -10.86
CA VAL A 91 -8.34 -9.41 -11.53
C VAL A 91 -9.37 -10.31 -10.86
N ALA A 92 -9.40 -10.39 -9.53
CA ALA A 92 -10.40 -11.17 -8.79
C ALA A 92 -11.84 -10.75 -9.13
N ARG A 93 -12.10 -9.44 -9.27
CA ARG A 93 -13.42 -8.92 -9.65
C ARG A 93 -13.80 -9.21 -11.09
N VAL A 94 -12.85 -9.08 -12.01
CA VAL A 94 -13.07 -9.38 -13.43
C VAL A 94 -13.33 -10.86 -13.64
N THR A 95 -12.50 -11.73 -13.05
CA THR A 95 -12.62 -13.18 -13.21
C THR A 95 -13.65 -13.80 -12.28
N LYS A 96 -14.25 -13.02 -11.38
CA LYS A 96 -15.14 -13.46 -10.30
C LYS A 96 -14.53 -14.57 -9.43
N CYS A 97 -13.21 -14.55 -9.27
CA CYS A 97 -12.46 -15.51 -8.47
C CYS A 97 -12.22 -14.96 -7.07
N PHE A 98 -13.24 -15.09 -6.20
CA PHE A 98 -13.14 -14.70 -4.79
C PHE A 98 -12.97 -15.92 -3.90
N SER A 99 -12.18 -15.80 -2.84
CA SER A 99 -12.06 -16.84 -1.82
C SER A 99 -11.73 -16.24 -0.47
N LYS A 100 -12.19 -16.88 0.61
CA LYS A 100 -11.80 -16.49 1.98
C LYS A 100 -10.29 -16.59 2.16
N TYR A 101 -9.69 -17.68 1.64
CA TYR A 101 -8.23 -17.85 1.64
C TYR A 101 -7.51 -16.68 0.95
N GLY A 102 -7.97 -16.24 -0.22
CA GLY A 102 -7.37 -15.12 -0.94
C GLY A 102 -7.39 -13.83 -0.13
N LYS A 103 -8.52 -13.53 0.54
CA LYS A 103 -8.64 -12.37 1.44
C LYS A 103 -7.66 -12.43 2.61
N GLU A 104 -7.53 -13.59 3.26
CA GLU A 104 -6.58 -13.76 4.37
C GLU A 104 -5.11 -13.75 3.88
N PHE A 105 -4.85 -14.26 2.68
CA PHE A 105 -3.52 -14.27 2.08
C PHE A 105 -3.04 -12.87 1.69
N ASP A 106 -3.94 -12.05 1.16
CA ASP A 106 -3.71 -10.63 0.91
C ASP A 106 -3.42 -9.86 2.22
N TYR A 107 -4.23 -10.10 3.26
CA TYR A 107 -3.98 -9.54 4.58
C TYR A 107 -2.60 -9.94 5.14
N LEU A 108 -2.23 -11.22 5.02
CA LEU A 108 -0.91 -11.73 5.42
C LEU A 108 0.22 -11.06 4.63
N ALA A 109 0.01 -10.80 3.33
CA ALA A 109 0.99 -10.14 2.50
C ALA A 109 1.31 -8.72 3.01
N HIS A 110 0.29 -7.96 3.42
CA HIS A 110 0.50 -6.68 4.10
C HIS A 110 1.22 -6.82 5.44
N LEU A 111 0.85 -7.82 6.24
CA LEU A 111 1.47 -8.08 7.55
C LEU A 111 2.97 -8.39 7.43
N ILE A 112 3.40 -8.98 6.32
CA ILE A 112 4.82 -9.24 6.02
C ILE A 112 5.50 -7.98 5.46
N CYS A 113 4.90 -7.34 4.46
CA CYS A 113 5.54 -6.24 3.75
C CYS A 113 5.66 -4.98 4.62
N HIS A 114 4.63 -4.63 5.38
CA HIS A 114 4.60 -3.35 6.09
C HIS A 114 5.74 -3.19 7.11
N PRO A 115 6.01 -4.18 8.00
CA PRO A 115 7.13 -4.09 8.93
C PRO A 115 8.48 -4.06 8.21
N LEU A 116 8.67 -4.84 7.15
CA LEU A 116 9.92 -4.88 6.40
C LEU A 116 10.23 -3.54 5.73
N MET A 117 9.24 -2.92 5.09
CA MET A 117 9.41 -1.63 4.43
C MET A 117 9.66 -0.51 5.46
N ASN A 118 8.99 -0.57 6.63
CA ASN A 118 9.26 0.35 7.74
C ASN A 118 10.68 0.21 8.30
N LEU A 119 11.16 -1.03 8.49
CA LEU A 119 12.53 -1.30 8.92
C LEU A 119 13.55 -0.79 7.89
N ALA A 120 13.29 -1.00 6.60
CA ALA A 120 14.15 -0.50 5.54
C ALA A 120 14.26 1.03 5.54
N LEU A 121 13.13 1.71 5.80
CA LEU A 121 13.09 3.17 5.90
C LEU A 121 13.87 3.65 7.13
N TRP A 122 13.66 3.04 8.29
CA TRP A 122 14.41 3.34 9.52
C TRP A 122 15.93 3.13 9.36
N ILE A 123 16.35 1.98 8.81
CA ILE A 123 17.76 1.68 8.52
C ILE A 123 18.35 2.75 7.60
N SER A 124 17.62 3.14 6.56
CA SER A 124 18.08 4.17 5.62
C SER A 124 18.29 5.51 6.29
N TYR A 125 17.38 5.93 7.17
CA TYR A 125 17.52 7.20 7.90
C TYR A 125 18.70 7.19 8.88
N ILE A 126 18.97 6.06 9.55
CA ILE A 126 20.16 5.92 10.39
C ILE A 126 21.44 6.03 9.54
N GLN A 127 21.46 5.45 8.34
CA GLN A 127 22.61 5.51 7.43
C GLN A 127 22.97 6.93 6.96
N LEU A 128 22.05 7.90 7.05
CA LEU A 128 22.36 9.29 6.69
C LEU A 128 23.32 9.96 7.68
N ASP A 129 23.36 9.50 8.93
CA ASP A 129 24.17 10.07 10.04
C ASP A 129 23.97 11.59 10.25
N LYS A 130 22.86 12.15 9.75
CA LYS A 130 22.48 13.57 9.87
C LYS A 130 21.65 13.86 11.11
N TYR A 131 21.01 12.85 11.68
CA TYR A 131 20.02 12.97 12.76
C TYR A 131 20.41 12.08 13.94
N ASP A 132 20.00 12.48 15.14
CA ASP A 132 20.19 11.65 16.33
C ASP A 132 19.45 10.31 16.18
N SER A 133 20.20 9.21 16.28
CA SER A 133 19.69 7.85 16.09
C SER A 133 18.57 7.49 17.07
N LEU A 134 18.64 8.02 18.30
CA LEU A 134 17.62 7.78 19.33
C LEU A 134 16.32 8.51 18.98
N LEU A 135 16.42 9.77 18.59
CA LEU A 135 15.27 10.55 18.12
C LEU A 135 14.59 9.90 16.90
N VAL A 136 15.37 9.51 15.88
CA VAL A 136 14.84 8.82 14.69
C VAL A 136 14.10 7.54 15.09
N SER A 137 14.74 6.70 15.92
CA SER A 137 14.13 5.44 16.37
C SER A 137 12.83 5.67 17.15
N PHE A 138 12.80 6.68 18.03
CA PHE A 138 11.59 7.05 18.77
C PHE A 138 10.44 7.47 17.84
N CYS A 139 10.73 8.27 16.81
CA CYS A 139 9.74 8.68 15.81
C CYS A 139 9.17 7.48 15.04
N PHE A 140 10.02 6.56 14.57
CA PHE A 140 9.58 5.37 13.84
C PHE A 140 8.75 4.42 14.71
N ILE A 141 9.17 4.16 15.96
CA ILE A 141 8.41 3.31 16.88
C ILE A 141 7.02 3.91 17.16
N THR A 142 6.98 5.21 17.44
CA THR A 142 5.71 5.92 17.70
C THR A 142 4.80 5.85 16.48
N PHE A 143 5.35 6.07 15.28
CA PHE A 143 4.59 6.03 14.04
C PHE A 143 4.01 4.65 13.74
N ILE A 144 4.83 3.59 13.83
CA ILE A 144 4.38 2.20 13.63
C ILE A 144 3.29 1.85 14.64
N SER A 145 3.45 2.26 15.90
CA SER A 145 2.46 2.00 16.95
C SER A 145 1.13 2.71 16.66
N LEU A 146 1.17 3.96 16.19
CA LEU A 146 -0.02 4.72 15.80
C LEU A 146 -0.73 4.11 14.59
N GLU A 147 0.01 3.67 13.56
CA GLU A 147 -0.58 3.01 12.39
C GLU A 147 -1.30 1.73 12.79
N LEU A 148 -0.68 0.90 13.63
CA LEU A 148 -1.29 -0.34 14.14
C LEU A 148 -2.57 -0.06 14.94
N VAL A 149 -2.55 0.95 15.81
CA VAL A 149 -3.73 1.36 16.59
C VAL A 149 -4.85 1.84 15.67
N ILE A 150 -4.54 2.70 14.69
CA ILE A 150 -5.52 3.23 13.74
C ILE A 150 -6.12 2.09 12.89
N ARG A 151 -5.29 1.18 12.39
CA ARG A 151 -5.75 0.03 11.59
C ARG A 151 -6.67 -0.89 12.41
N ASN A 152 -6.30 -1.21 13.64
CA ASN A 152 -7.16 -1.99 14.54
C ASN A 152 -8.47 -1.26 14.84
N TYR A 153 -8.42 0.05 15.12
CA TYR A 153 -9.62 0.85 15.37
C TYR A 153 -10.58 0.84 14.18
N ILE A 154 -10.09 1.01 12.94
CA ILE A 154 -10.89 0.94 11.72
C ILE A 154 -11.48 -0.47 11.54
N SER A 155 -10.69 -1.51 11.82
CA SER A 155 -11.19 -2.89 11.75
C SER A 155 -12.32 -3.12 12.76
N PHE A 156 -12.16 -2.65 14.01
CA PHE A 156 -13.20 -2.73 15.04
C PHE A 156 -14.47 -1.97 14.64
N GLU A 157 -14.34 -0.76 14.10
CA GLU A 157 -15.48 0.02 13.60
C GLU A 157 -16.22 -0.74 12.49
N THR A 158 -15.50 -1.43 11.60
CA THR A 158 -16.08 -2.24 10.53
C THR A 158 -16.85 -3.45 11.09
N TYR A 159 -16.29 -4.17 12.07
CA TYR A 159 -16.97 -5.31 12.70
C TYR A 159 -18.26 -4.88 13.42
N LEU A 160 -18.22 -3.78 14.17
CA LEU A 160 -19.40 -3.26 14.87
C LEU A 160 -20.49 -2.79 13.90
N ASN A 161 -20.11 -2.20 12.77
CA ASN A 161 -21.05 -1.76 11.73
C ASN A 161 -21.59 -2.91 10.87
N GLU A 162 -20.95 -4.08 10.84
CA GLU A 162 -21.54 -5.28 10.20
C GLU A 162 -22.64 -5.91 11.08
N GLU A 163 -22.59 -5.72 12.40
CA GLU A 163 -23.64 -6.15 13.35
C GLU A 163 -24.78 -5.12 13.51
N GLY A 164 -24.56 -3.85 13.16
CA GLY A 164 -25.55 -2.77 13.23
C GLY A 164 -25.85 -2.14 11.86
N SER A 165 -27.12 -2.16 11.44
CA SER A 165 -27.63 -1.63 10.16
C SER A 165 -26.90 -0.39 9.61
N VAL A 166 -26.60 -0.44 8.30
CA VAL A 166 -26.07 0.60 7.41
C VAL A 166 -26.29 2.03 7.93
N GLN A 167 -25.26 2.61 8.55
CA GLN A 167 -25.23 4.05 8.83
C GLN A 167 -24.60 4.81 7.65
N GLU A 168 -25.24 5.92 7.29
CA GLU A 168 -24.75 6.89 6.31
C GLU A 168 -23.30 7.30 6.59
N VAL A 169 -22.48 7.26 5.55
CA VAL A 169 -21.09 7.72 5.58
C VAL A 169 -21.07 9.22 5.94
N LYS A 170 -20.88 9.53 7.23
CA LYS A 170 -20.71 10.92 7.71
C LYS A 170 -19.61 11.61 6.90
N LYS A 171 -19.97 12.68 6.18
CA LYS A 171 -19.04 13.56 5.45
C LYS A 171 -17.90 13.99 6.39
N LYS A 172 -16.71 13.41 6.20
CA LYS A 172 -15.53 13.73 7.02
C LYS A 172 -15.10 15.18 6.77
N ASN A 173 -14.76 15.89 7.85
CA ASN A 173 -14.17 17.24 7.83
C ASN A 173 -12.92 17.27 6.95
N THR A 174 -12.71 18.33 6.15
CA THR A 174 -11.55 18.47 5.26
C THR A 174 -10.22 18.37 6.01
N LEU A 175 -10.13 18.95 7.21
CA LEU A 175 -8.94 18.85 8.07
C LEU A 175 -8.68 17.41 8.52
N ARG A 176 -9.73 16.67 8.88
CA ARG A 176 -9.64 15.24 9.24
C ARG A 176 -9.18 14.40 8.04
N TYR A 177 -9.63 14.73 6.83
CA TYR A 177 -9.17 14.06 5.61
C TYR A 177 -7.65 14.20 5.45
N PHE A 178 -7.11 15.43 5.49
CA PHE A 178 -5.67 15.66 5.36
C PHE A 178 -4.85 14.94 6.43
N LEU A 179 -5.27 15.00 7.71
CA LEU A 179 -4.58 14.27 8.78
C LEU A 179 -4.56 12.76 8.54
N VAL A 180 -5.68 12.20 8.08
CA VAL A 180 -5.76 10.77 7.77
C VAL A 180 -4.85 10.40 6.59
N GLN A 181 -4.70 11.27 5.57
CA GLN A 181 -3.81 10.99 4.44
C GLN A 181 -2.35 10.79 4.86
N PHE A 182 -1.86 11.51 5.87
CA PHE A 182 -0.50 11.32 6.39
C PHE A 182 -0.33 10.01 7.16
N CYS A 183 -1.41 9.52 7.80
CA CYS A 183 -1.37 8.30 8.60
C CYS A 183 -1.72 7.03 7.81
N ILE A 184 -2.28 7.14 6.60
CA ILE A 184 -2.57 6.00 5.74
C ILE A 184 -1.25 5.38 5.25
N TYR A 185 -1.09 4.08 5.50
CA TYR A 185 0.16 3.37 5.25
C TYR A 185 0.67 3.46 3.79
N PRO A 186 -0.15 3.19 2.74
CA PRO A 186 0.29 3.37 1.35
C PRO A 186 0.84 4.76 1.03
N ASN A 187 0.24 5.83 1.56
CA ASN A 187 0.75 7.18 1.33
C ASN A 187 2.10 7.38 2.02
N PHE A 188 2.20 6.97 3.28
CA PHE A 188 3.43 7.08 4.06
C PHE A 188 4.58 6.39 3.33
N ILE A 189 4.41 5.12 2.95
CA ILE A 189 5.51 4.34 2.42
C ILE A 189 5.89 4.69 0.98
N LEU A 190 4.98 5.30 0.20
CA LEU A 190 5.30 5.75 -1.16
C LEU A 190 5.86 7.18 -1.21
N ILE A 191 5.49 8.04 -0.25
CA ILE A 191 5.90 9.45 -0.25
C ILE A 191 7.21 9.66 0.53
N PHE A 192 7.33 9.09 1.73
CA PHE A 192 8.50 9.35 2.60
C PHE A 192 9.85 8.93 1.98
N PRO A 193 9.97 7.79 1.28
CA PRO A 193 11.21 7.44 0.59
C PRO A 193 11.66 8.44 -0.48
N ILE A 194 10.73 9.22 -1.07
CA ILE A 194 11.08 10.26 -2.03
C ILE A 194 11.77 11.43 -1.31
N PHE A 195 11.27 11.82 -0.13
CA PHE A 195 11.94 12.82 0.71
C PHE A 195 13.31 12.35 1.17
N PHE A 196 13.45 11.07 1.50
CA PHE A 196 14.76 10.48 1.79
C PHE A 196 15.77 10.71 0.65
N CYS A 197 15.36 10.52 -0.61
CA CYS A 197 16.24 10.77 -1.75
C CYS A 197 16.61 12.24 -1.91
N LEU A 198 15.77 13.19 -1.48
CA LEU A 198 16.11 14.62 -1.45
C LEU A 198 17.16 14.92 -0.38
N ASP A 199 17.03 14.28 0.79
CA ASP A 199 17.99 14.43 1.89
C ASP A 199 19.32 13.67 1.64
N TYR A 200 19.34 12.73 0.70
CA TYR A 200 20.53 11.94 0.37
C TYR A 200 21.57 12.72 -0.45
N TYR A 201 21.14 13.73 -1.21
CA TYR A 201 22.01 14.66 -1.94
C TYR A 201 22.27 15.94 -1.13
#